data_AF-A0A2E6WLX8-F1
#
_entry.id   AF-A0A2E6WLX8-F1
#
_cell.length_a   1.000
_cell.length_b   1.000
_cell.length_c   1.000
_cell.angle_alpha   90.00
_cell.angle_beta   90.00
_cell.angle_gamma   90.00
#
_symmetry.space_group_name_H-M   'P 1'
#
loop_
_entity.id
_entity.type
_entity.pdbx_description
1 polymer ?
#
loop_
_entity_poly.entity_id
_entity_poly.type
_entity_poly.pdbx_seq_one_letter_code
_entity_poly.pdbx_strand_id
1 'polypeptide(L)'
;MAPPSLGHDPVVDAIVIRSVTVRATPWDPCAVEIPGGPIGARPLARRRVLLGAIAAPVLGATAVALGACGSDEPPPEAVDIDPSPTVEKSEALLDELALVGAYEGTLAIYPELRGSLAGITDQHRAHARELGATEADFTDLAPIPPKAADAREAITNLISRERRAAEQRAQTAEQSESAEQVRAFTFIAASESSHVPELRDIRSGVSRS
;
A
#
# COMPACT_ATOMS: atom_id res chain seq x y z
N MET A 1 -25.80 -33.79 50.84
CA MET A 1 -25.25 -33.95 49.49
C MET A 1 -24.54 -32.64 49.16
N ALA A 2 -23.20 -32.61 49.26
CA ALA A 2 -22.39 -31.39 49.06
C ALA A 2 -21.97 -31.29 47.59
N PRO A 3 -21.82 -30.08 47.01
CA PRO A 3 -21.28 -29.95 45.66
C PRO A 3 -19.79 -30.33 45.63
N PRO A 4 -19.27 -30.85 44.51
CA PRO A 4 -17.86 -31.19 44.39
C PRO A 4 -16.99 -29.93 44.37
N SER A 5 -15.90 -29.96 45.13
CA SER A 5 -14.85 -28.96 45.13
C SER A 5 -14.16 -28.93 43.76
N LEU A 6 -14.17 -27.77 43.10
CA LEU A 6 -13.27 -27.51 41.97
C LEU A 6 -11.84 -27.51 42.50
N GLY A 7 -11.05 -28.50 42.09
CA GLY A 7 -9.64 -28.56 42.38
C GLY A 7 -8.93 -27.37 41.73
N HIS A 8 -8.18 -26.62 42.54
CA HIS A 8 -7.22 -25.64 42.04
C HIS A 8 -6.11 -26.39 41.30
N ASP A 9 -6.05 -26.20 39.98
CA ASP A 9 -4.94 -26.66 39.15
C ASP A 9 -3.80 -25.62 39.25
N PRO A 10 -2.65 -25.96 39.86
CA PRO A 10 -1.54 -25.01 40.03
C PRO A 10 -0.88 -24.60 38.70
N VAL A 11 -1.22 -25.25 37.58
CA VAL A 11 -0.69 -24.90 36.25
C VAL A 11 -1.47 -23.71 35.64
N VAL A 12 -2.76 -23.55 35.97
CA VAL A 12 -3.61 -22.48 35.42
C VAL A 12 -3.37 -21.15 36.14
N ASP A 13 -3.10 -21.16 37.44
CA ASP A 13 -2.78 -19.94 38.20
C ASP A 13 -1.39 -19.35 37.87
N ALA A 14 -0.49 -20.13 37.27
CA ALA A 14 0.83 -19.65 36.84
C ALA A 14 0.77 -18.80 35.55
N ILE A 15 -0.31 -18.88 34.77
CA ILE A 15 -0.44 -18.18 33.49
C ILE A 15 -1.06 -16.77 33.66
N VAL A 16 -1.74 -16.50 34.77
CA VAL A 16 -2.47 -15.24 34.98
C VAL A 16 -1.65 -14.15 35.72
N ILE A 17 -0.46 -14.46 36.24
CA ILE A 17 0.40 -13.50 36.99
C ILE A 17 1.76 -13.28 36.31
N ARG A 18 1.78 -13.16 34.99
CA ARG A 18 2.90 -12.52 34.28
C ARG A 18 2.39 -11.40 33.40
N SER A 19 2.14 -10.26 34.03
CA SER A 19 2.17 -8.96 33.37
C SER A 19 3.56 -8.79 32.77
N VAL A 20 3.74 -9.19 31.51
CA VAL A 20 4.94 -8.85 30.74
C VAL A 20 4.82 -7.37 30.43
N THR A 21 5.41 -6.54 31.28
CA THR A 21 5.66 -5.15 30.96
C THR A 21 6.74 -5.14 29.87
N VAL A 22 6.34 -5.22 28.59
CA VAL A 22 7.25 -4.92 27.48
C VAL A 22 7.50 -3.43 27.54
N ARG A 23 8.52 -3.03 28.29
CA ARG A 23 9.08 -1.70 28.21
C ARG A 23 9.77 -1.65 26.84
N ALA A 24 9.11 -1.11 25.83
CA ALA A 24 9.76 -0.77 24.58
C ALA A 24 10.90 0.20 24.93
N THR A 25 12.13 -0.31 24.92
CA THR A 25 13.32 0.54 24.91
C THR A 25 13.21 1.46 23.71
N PRO A 26 13.57 2.75 23.81
CA PRO A 26 13.68 3.61 22.64
C PRO A 26 14.53 2.89 21.60
N TRP A 27 14.03 2.80 20.37
CA TRP A 27 14.79 2.28 19.25
C TRP A 27 16.09 3.08 19.13
N ASP A 28 17.22 2.44 19.42
CA ASP A 28 18.56 3.02 19.23
C ASP A 28 19.12 2.51 17.90
N PRO A 29 19.12 3.33 16.84
CA PRO A 29 19.66 2.92 15.54
C PRO A 29 21.17 2.66 15.59
N CYS A 30 21.87 3.05 16.66
CA CYS A 30 23.30 2.80 16.84
C CYS A 30 23.61 1.45 17.51
N ALA A 31 22.61 0.75 18.08
CA ALA A 31 22.82 -0.50 18.81
C ALA A 31 22.85 -1.75 17.90
N VAL A 32 22.63 -1.60 16.60
CA VAL A 32 22.71 -2.71 15.63
C VAL A 32 24.17 -2.94 15.23
N GLU A 33 24.84 -3.89 15.87
CA GLU A 33 26.08 -4.45 15.34
C GLU A 33 25.76 -5.40 14.18
N ILE A 34 25.92 -4.90 12.94
CA ILE A 34 25.92 -5.75 11.74
C ILE A 34 27.27 -6.47 11.68
N PRO A 35 27.31 -7.81 11.53
CA PRO A 35 28.56 -8.52 11.30
C PRO A 35 29.11 -8.12 9.92
N GLY A 36 29.98 -7.12 9.87
CA GLY A 36 30.51 -6.62 8.60
C GLY A 36 31.14 -5.22 8.58
N GLY A 37 31.84 -4.80 9.64
CA GLY A 37 32.75 -3.63 9.59
C GLY A 37 32.11 -2.25 9.31
N PRO A 38 32.88 -1.16 9.44
CA PRO A 38 32.34 0.19 9.28
C PRO A 38 32.03 0.47 7.81
N ILE A 39 30.76 0.72 7.49
CA ILE A 39 30.37 1.34 6.22
C ILE A 39 30.84 2.79 6.28
N GLY A 40 32.12 3.00 5.95
CA GLY A 40 32.64 4.32 5.66
C GLY A 40 31.76 4.98 4.62
N ALA A 41 31.34 6.21 4.91
CA ALA A 41 30.58 7.08 4.04
C ALA A 41 31.12 7.01 2.60
N ARG A 42 30.44 6.24 1.75
CA ARG A 42 30.66 6.27 0.30
C ARG A 42 29.74 7.34 -0.25
N PRO A 43 30.26 8.39 -0.92
CA PRO A 43 29.42 9.39 -1.53
C PRO A 43 28.47 8.72 -2.53
N LEU A 44 27.18 9.05 -2.45
CA LEU A 44 26.16 8.65 -3.41
C LEU A 44 26.56 9.18 -4.80
N ALA A 45 27.27 8.35 -5.56
CA ALA A 45 27.56 8.64 -6.95
C ALA A 45 26.23 8.61 -7.72
N ARG A 46 25.78 9.80 -8.15
CA ARG A 46 24.64 9.96 -9.05
C ARG A 46 24.89 9.13 -10.31
N ARG A 47 24.22 7.99 -10.42
CA ARG A 47 24.26 7.15 -11.61
C ARG A 47 23.42 7.84 -12.69
N ARG A 48 24.10 8.58 -13.57
CA ARG A 48 23.52 9.08 -14.82
C ARG A 48 23.16 7.87 -15.68
N VAL A 49 21.86 7.62 -15.86
CA VAL A 49 21.35 6.66 -16.85
C VAL A 49 21.62 7.26 -18.23
N LEU A 50 22.49 6.61 -19.00
CA LEU A 50 22.69 6.87 -20.41
C LEU A 50 21.45 6.41 -21.18
N LEU A 51 20.74 7.38 -21.74
CA LEU A 51 19.84 7.21 -22.87
C LEU A 51 20.65 6.77 -24.10
N GLY A 52 20.10 5.83 -24.88
CA GLY A 52 20.42 5.70 -26.29
C GLY A 52 20.90 4.33 -26.76
N ALA A 53 19.95 3.41 -26.97
CA ALA A 53 20.07 2.41 -28.03
C ALA A 53 18.66 2.12 -28.58
N ILE A 54 18.32 2.87 -29.63
CA ILE A 54 17.20 2.59 -30.51
C ILE A 54 17.58 1.34 -31.30
N ALA A 55 16.85 0.25 -31.11
CA ALA A 55 16.83 -0.87 -32.03
C ALA A 55 15.37 -1.19 -32.35
N ALA A 56 14.88 -0.54 -33.40
CA ALA A 56 13.65 -0.94 -34.06
C ALA A 56 13.88 -2.26 -34.83
N PRO A 57 12.96 -3.22 -34.75
CA PRO A 57 12.64 -4.08 -35.87
C PRO A 57 11.38 -3.53 -36.55
N VAL A 58 11.63 -2.90 -37.69
CA VAL A 58 10.66 -2.69 -38.76
C VAL A 58 10.37 -4.06 -39.41
N LEU A 59 9.10 -4.27 -39.80
CA LEU A 59 8.52 -5.32 -40.66
C LEU A 59 8.10 -6.64 -40.01
N GLY A 60 6.78 -6.87 -40.03
CA GLY A 60 6.19 -8.18 -39.80
C GLY A 60 4.67 -8.18 -39.72
N ALA A 61 3.99 -7.47 -40.63
CA ALA A 61 2.55 -7.63 -40.80
C ALA A 61 2.25 -9.05 -41.29
N THR A 62 1.79 -9.91 -40.40
CA THR A 62 1.11 -11.17 -40.73
C THR A 62 -0.34 -11.08 -40.27
N ALA A 63 -1.11 -10.24 -40.96
CA ALA A 63 -2.55 -10.44 -41.04
C ALA A 63 -2.78 -11.72 -41.85
N VAL A 64 -2.89 -12.85 -41.14
CA VAL A 64 -3.33 -14.10 -41.74
C VAL A 64 -4.83 -13.97 -42.00
N ALA A 65 -5.17 -13.43 -43.16
CA ALA A 65 -6.49 -13.59 -43.74
C ALA A 65 -6.60 -15.05 -44.21
N LEU A 66 -7.08 -15.93 -43.33
CA LEU A 66 -7.54 -17.26 -43.73
C LEU A 66 -8.82 -17.07 -44.52
N GLY A 67 -8.70 -17.24 -45.84
CA GLY A 67 -9.80 -17.30 -46.77
C GLY A 67 -10.80 -18.37 -46.38
N ALA A 68 -12.06 -18.01 -46.56
CA ALA A 68 -13.21 -18.88 -46.47
C ALA A 68 -13.06 -20.09 -47.41
N CYS A 69 -12.93 -21.28 -46.83
CA CYS A 69 -13.43 -22.50 -47.44
C CYS A 69 -14.78 -22.78 -46.78
N GLY A 70 -15.84 -22.68 -47.58
CA GLY A 70 -17.20 -22.96 -47.14
C GLY A 70 -17.34 -24.39 -46.62
N SER A 71 -17.97 -24.51 -45.48
CA SER A 71 -18.71 -25.68 -45.04
C SER A 71 -19.90 -25.13 -44.27
N ASP A 72 -21.09 -25.57 -44.68
CA ASP A 72 -22.41 -25.16 -44.19
C ASP A 72 -22.59 -25.67 -42.75
N GLU A 73 -21.88 -25.07 -41.80
CA GLU A 73 -21.97 -25.34 -40.37
C GLU A 73 -22.77 -24.19 -39.73
N PRO A 74 -23.89 -24.48 -39.03
CA PRO A 74 -24.62 -23.43 -38.32
C PRO A 74 -23.67 -22.70 -37.35
N PRO A 75 -23.80 -21.36 -37.21
CA PRO A 75 -22.95 -20.60 -36.31
C PRO A 75 -23.04 -21.21 -34.90
N PRO A 76 -21.91 -21.43 -34.20
CA PRO A 76 -21.97 -21.93 -32.84
C PRO A 76 -22.83 -20.98 -32.03
N GLU A 77 -23.82 -21.53 -31.33
CA GLU A 77 -24.70 -20.78 -30.44
C GLU A 77 -23.83 -19.92 -29.53
N ALA A 78 -24.19 -18.64 -29.39
CA ALA A 78 -23.52 -17.73 -28.49
C ALA A 78 -23.55 -18.34 -27.10
N VAL A 79 -22.40 -18.82 -26.64
CA VAL A 79 -22.25 -19.31 -25.27
C VAL A 79 -22.51 -18.09 -24.40
N ASP A 80 -23.59 -18.15 -23.62
CA ASP A 80 -23.89 -17.18 -22.58
C ASP A 80 -22.72 -17.24 -21.60
N ILE A 81 -21.76 -16.32 -21.75
CA ILE A 81 -20.67 -16.17 -20.79
C ILE A 81 -21.33 -15.54 -19.59
N ASP A 82 -21.66 -16.38 -18.60
CA ASP A 82 -22.07 -15.93 -17.27
C ASP A 82 -21.13 -14.77 -16.86
N PRO A 83 -21.68 -13.63 -16.39
CA PRO A 83 -20.85 -12.50 -16.01
C PRO A 83 -19.78 -13.00 -15.04
N SER A 84 -18.51 -12.79 -15.41
CA SER A 84 -17.37 -13.17 -14.57
C SER A 84 -17.67 -12.74 -13.13
N PRO A 85 -17.50 -13.63 -12.14
CA PRO A 85 -17.80 -13.29 -10.76
C PRO A 85 -17.05 -12.01 -10.41
N THR A 86 -17.77 -11.02 -9.90
CA THR A 86 -17.16 -9.81 -9.34
C THR A 86 -16.22 -10.27 -8.24
N VAL A 87 -14.92 -10.22 -8.51
CA VAL A 87 -13.90 -10.55 -7.52
C VAL A 87 -14.01 -9.48 -6.43
N GLU A 88 -14.47 -9.89 -5.25
CA GLU A 88 -14.53 -9.01 -4.09
C GLU A 88 -13.13 -8.48 -3.80
N LYS A 89 -13.01 -7.14 -3.69
CA LYS A 89 -11.74 -6.49 -3.40
C LYS A 89 -11.33 -6.79 -1.96
N SER A 90 -10.05 -7.03 -1.74
CA SER A 90 -9.53 -7.17 -0.39
C SER A 90 -9.73 -5.87 0.40
N GLU A 91 -9.91 -5.98 1.72
CA GLU A 91 -9.95 -4.81 2.62
C GLU A 91 -8.71 -3.94 2.43
N ALA A 92 -7.57 -4.59 2.22
CA ALA A 92 -6.32 -3.90 1.96
C ALA A 92 -6.36 -3.03 0.69
N LEU A 93 -6.87 -3.56 -0.41
CA LEU A 93 -7.04 -2.79 -1.63
C LEU A 93 -8.02 -1.62 -1.43
N LEU A 94 -9.13 -1.84 -0.73
CA LEU A 94 -10.10 -0.78 -0.44
C LEU A 94 -9.49 0.35 0.41
N ASP A 95 -8.65 0.01 1.37
CA ASP A 95 -7.92 0.98 2.20
C ASP A 95 -6.92 1.82 1.38
N GLU A 96 -6.16 1.22 0.45
CA GLU A 96 -5.27 2.00 -0.44
C GLU A 96 -6.06 2.94 -1.35
N LEU A 97 -7.17 2.46 -1.93
CA LEU A 97 -8.04 3.30 -2.76
C LEU A 97 -8.61 4.46 -1.94
N ALA A 98 -8.99 4.23 -0.68
CA ALA A 98 -9.43 5.29 0.22
C ALA A 98 -8.32 6.30 0.55
N LEU A 99 -7.06 5.88 0.65
CA LEU A 99 -5.92 6.80 0.78
C LEU A 99 -5.75 7.63 -0.49
N VAL A 100 -5.73 7.03 -1.68
CA VAL A 100 -5.67 7.77 -2.95
C VAL A 100 -6.79 8.81 -3.02
N GLY A 101 -8.03 8.41 -2.69
CA GLY A 101 -9.17 9.32 -2.66
C GLY A 101 -9.00 10.47 -1.66
N ALA A 102 -8.40 10.22 -0.49
CA ALA A 102 -8.12 11.27 0.50
C ALA A 102 -7.04 12.27 0.03
N TYR A 103 -6.01 11.81 -0.67
CA TYR A 103 -5.01 12.69 -1.29
C TYR A 103 -5.63 13.52 -2.41
N GLU A 104 -6.39 12.90 -3.31
CA GLU A 104 -7.07 13.59 -4.40
C GLU A 104 -8.09 14.60 -3.88
N GLY A 105 -8.85 14.26 -2.84
CA GLY A 105 -9.79 15.18 -2.21
C GLY A 105 -9.08 16.35 -1.52
N THR A 106 -7.91 16.12 -0.93
CA THR A 106 -7.07 17.20 -0.39
C THR A 106 -6.58 18.12 -1.51
N LEU A 107 -6.12 17.55 -2.63
CA LEU A 107 -5.64 18.31 -3.80
C LEU A 107 -6.74 19.05 -4.56
N ALA A 108 -7.99 18.57 -4.48
CA ALA A 108 -9.15 19.25 -5.04
C ALA A 108 -9.47 20.55 -4.28
N ILE A 109 -9.27 20.56 -2.96
CA ILE A 109 -9.55 21.72 -2.09
C ILE A 109 -8.34 22.66 -2.01
N TYR A 110 -7.12 22.11 -1.93
CA TYR A 110 -5.86 22.85 -1.74
C TYR A 110 -4.91 22.60 -2.93
N PRO A 111 -5.20 23.13 -4.13
CA PRO A 111 -4.45 22.85 -5.35
C PRO A 111 -2.98 23.29 -5.29
N GLU A 112 -2.63 24.24 -4.43
CA GLU A 112 -1.27 24.69 -4.15
C GLU A 112 -0.37 23.57 -3.59
N LEU A 113 -0.95 22.53 -2.98
CA LEU A 113 -0.21 21.39 -2.43
C LEU A 113 0.19 20.36 -3.50
N ARG A 114 -0.24 20.52 -4.76
CA ARG A 114 -0.01 19.52 -5.83
C ARG A 114 1.46 19.19 -6.03
N GLY A 115 2.34 20.19 -6.01
CA GLY A 115 3.78 19.95 -6.16
C GLY A 115 4.38 19.11 -5.02
N SER A 116 3.84 19.27 -3.80
CA SER A 116 4.35 18.61 -2.60
C SER A 116 3.75 17.22 -2.38
N LEU A 117 2.50 16.98 -2.78
CA LEU A 117 1.80 15.71 -2.50
C LEU A 117 1.76 14.73 -3.69
N ALA A 118 2.13 15.15 -4.90
CA ALA A 118 2.05 14.31 -6.10
C ALA A 118 2.83 13.00 -5.95
N GLY A 119 4.08 13.07 -5.45
CA GLY A 119 4.93 11.89 -5.29
C GLY A 119 4.32 10.84 -4.36
N ILE A 120 3.75 11.27 -3.24
CA ILE A 120 3.10 10.36 -2.28
C ILE A 120 1.81 9.78 -2.88
N THR A 121 1.00 10.62 -3.55
CA THR A 121 -0.24 10.17 -4.20
C THR A 121 0.04 9.07 -5.25
N ASP A 122 1.09 9.24 -6.05
CA ASP A 122 1.48 8.27 -7.06
C ASP A 122 1.99 6.95 -6.45
N GLN A 123 2.63 7.01 -5.27
CA GLN A 123 3.03 5.82 -4.53
C GLN A 123 1.83 5.03 -4.01
N HIS A 124 0.78 5.67 -3.47
CA HIS A 124 -0.45 4.94 -3.11
C HIS A 124 -1.14 4.31 -4.32
N ARG A 125 -1.14 4.98 -5.48
CA ARG A 125 -1.64 4.34 -6.71
C ARG A 125 -0.81 3.11 -7.09
N ALA A 126 0.50 3.15 -6.89
CA ALA A 126 1.37 2.00 -7.12
C ALA A 126 1.09 0.87 -6.11
N HIS A 127 0.91 1.18 -4.82
CA HIS A 127 0.53 0.19 -3.80
C HIS A 127 -0.83 -0.45 -4.11
N ALA A 128 -1.83 0.36 -4.47
CA ALA A 128 -3.15 -0.14 -4.86
C ALA A 128 -3.03 -1.12 -6.05
N ARG A 129 -2.21 -0.82 -7.07
CA ARG A 129 -1.96 -1.75 -8.19
C ARG A 129 -1.30 -3.04 -7.75
N GLU A 130 -0.32 -2.98 -6.85
CA GLU A 130 0.32 -4.17 -6.26
C GLU A 130 -0.72 -5.05 -5.53
N LEU A 131 -1.75 -4.44 -4.93
CA LEU A 131 -2.86 -5.13 -4.29
C LEU A 131 -4.01 -5.51 -5.23
N GLY A 132 -3.85 -5.30 -6.54
CA GLY A 132 -4.80 -5.71 -7.57
C GLY A 132 -5.74 -4.62 -8.10
N ALA A 133 -5.49 -3.34 -7.81
CA ALA A 133 -6.26 -2.25 -8.42
C ALA A 133 -6.13 -2.25 -9.95
N THR A 134 -7.26 -2.05 -10.61
CA THR A 134 -7.36 -1.83 -12.05
C THR A 134 -7.44 -0.34 -12.37
N GLU A 135 -7.24 0.03 -13.63
CA GLU A 135 -7.43 1.43 -14.07
C GLU A 135 -8.90 1.88 -13.97
N ALA A 136 -9.85 0.95 -14.04
CA ALA A 136 -11.27 1.26 -13.78
C ALA A 136 -11.47 1.70 -12.32
N ASP A 137 -10.77 1.07 -11.38
CA ASP A 137 -10.86 1.43 -9.96
C ASP A 137 -10.40 2.86 -9.68
N PHE A 138 -9.35 3.33 -10.37
CA PHE A 138 -8.90 4.72 -10.26
C PHE A 138 -9.82 5.70 -11.00
N THR A 139 -10.44 5.26 -12.10
CA THR A 139 -11.37 6.10 -12.86
C THR A 139 -12.67 6.35 -12.08
N ASP A 140 -13.16 5.33 -11.39
CA ASP A 140 -14.38 5.37 -10.58
C ASP A 140 -14.13 5.93 -9.17
N LEU A 141 -12.87 6.19 -8.81
CA LEU A 141 -12.51 6.67 -7.48
C LEU A 141 -13.03 8.09 -7.25
N ALA A 142 -13.91 8.24 -6.26
CA ALA A 142 -14.38 9.54 -5.83
C ALA A 142 -13.38 10.20 -4.87
N PRO A 143 -12.95 11.46 -5.11
CA PRO A 143 -12.14 12.20 -4.15
C PRO A 143 -12.85 12.35 -2.80
N ILE A 144 -12.12 12.11 -1.71
CA ILE A 144 -12.62 12.18 -0.34
C ILE A 144 -12.17 13.53 0.26
N PRO A 145 -13.07 14.52 0.39
CA PRO A 145 -12.68 15.84 0.89
C PRO A 145 -12.17 15.75 2.34
N PRO A 146 -11.10 16.48 2.70
CA PRO A 146 -10.62 16.52 4.07
C PRO A 146 -11.65 17.20 4.98
N LYS A 147 -11.88 16.63 6.16
CA LYS A 147 -12.60 17.31 7.26
C LYS A 147 -11.63 18.26 7.95
N ALA A 148 -11.36 19.41 7.33
CA ALA A 148 -10.36 20.36 7.78
C ALA A 148 -10.79 21.80 7.47
N ALA A 149 -10.49 22.73 8.38
CA ALA A 149 -10.71 24.16 8.19
C ALA A 149 -9.64 24.82 7.32
N ASP A 150 -8.43 24.25 7.28
CA ASP A 150 -7.31 24.77 6.49
C ASP A 150 -6.37 23.65 5.97
N ALA A 151 -5.42 24.03 5.12
CA ALA A 151 -4.44 23.12 4.52
C ALA A 151 -3.55 22.41 5.56
N ARG A 152 -3.25 23.07 6.70
CA ARG A 152 -2.40 22.50 7.75
C ARG A 152 -3.15 21.38 8.50
N GLU A 153 -4.43 21.57 8.77
CA GLU A 153 -5.31 20.55 9.34
C GLU A 153 -5.55 19.42 8.33
N ALA A 154 -5.71 19.73 7.03
CA ALA A 154 -5.84 18.71 5.99
C ALA A 154 -4.60 17.79 5.92
N ILE A 155 -3.38 18.35 5.97
CA ILE A 155 -2.16 17.54 6.03
C ILE A 155 -2.07 16.76 7.35
N THR A 156 -2.59 17.30 8.46
CA THR A 156 -2.66 16.57 9.74
C THR A 156 -3.62 15.37 9.66
N ASN A 157 -4.71 15.48 8.92
CA ASN A 157 -5.60 14.36 8.62
C ASN A 157 -4.88 13.29 7.79
N LEU A 158 -4.12 13.68 6.76
CA LEU A 158 -3.31 12.73 5.97
C LEU A 158 -2.27 12.01 6.85
N ILE A 159 -1.53 12.73 7.70
CA ILE A 159 -0.58 12.12 8.66
C ILE A 159 -1.25 11.06 9.53
N SER A 160 -2.46 11.32 10.01
CA SER A 160 -3.21 10.36 10.83
C SER A 160 -3.61 9.11 10.03
N ARG A 161 -3.96 9.30 8.76
CA ARG A 161 -4.30 8.20 7.84
C ARG A 161 -3.07 7.34 7.52
N GLU A 162 -1.93 7.95 7.19
CA GLU A 162 -0.68 7.21 6.92
C GLU A 162 -0.25 6.33 8.09
N ARG A 163 -0.31 6.88 9.31
CA ARG A 163 0.06 6.11 10.51
C ARG A 163 -0.85 4.91 10.70
N ARG A 164 -2.15 5.10 10.52
CA ARG A 164 -3.14 4.03 10.65
C ARG A 164 -2.93 2.97 9.57
N ALA A 165 -2.72 3.39 8.32
CA ALA A 165 -2.46 2.49 7.21
C ALA A 165 -1.21 1.65 7.48
N ALA A 166 -0.09 2.29 7.87
CA ALA A 166 1.14 1.59 8.18
C ALA A 166 0.97 0.55 9.30
N GLU A 167 0.22 0.90 10.36
CA GLU A 167 -0.12 -0.02 11.46
C GLU A 167 -0.97 -1.20 10.96
N GLN A 168 -2.00 -0.93 10.13
CA GLN A 168 -2.85 -1.97 9.54
C GLN A 168 -2.05 -2.90 8.62
N ARG A 169 -1.16 -2.36 7.77
CA ARG A 169 -0.31 -3.15 6.88
C ARG A 169 0.68 -4.03 7.63
N ALA A 170 1.31 -3.49 8.67
CA ALA A 170 2.18 -4.28 9.54
C ALA A 170 1.42 -5.43 10.20
N GLN A 171 0.19 -5.19 10.67
CA GLN A 171 -0.67 -6.23 11.24
C GLN A 171 -1.10 -7.27 10.19
N THR A 172 -1.47 -6.85 8.99
CA THR A 172 -1.80 -7.80 7.90
C THR A 172 -0.59 -8.65 7.53
N ALA A 173 0.62 -8.07 7.50
CA ALA A 173 1.85 -8.81 7.26
C ALA A 173 2.09 -9.88 8.33
N GLU A 174 1.88 -9.56 9.61
CA GLU A 174 2.03 -10.51 10.73
C GLU A 174 1.05 -11.70 10.63
N GLN A 175 -0.18 -11.44 10.17
CA GLN A 175 -1.23 -12.43 10.05
C GLN A 175 -1.19 -13.24 8.73
N SER A 176 -0.35 -12.84 7.79
CA SER A 176 -0.28 -13.45 6.46
C SER A 176 0.47 -14.78 6.48
N GLU A 177 -0.14 -15.81 5.90
CA GLU A 177 0.52 -17.13 5.70
C GLU A 177 1.35 -17.18 4.41
N SER A 178 1.11 -16.28 3.47
CA SER A 178 1.85 -16.19 2.21
C SER A 178 3.11 -15.33 2.36
N ALA A 179 4.28 -15.90 2.09
CA ALA A 179 5.54 -15.16 2.11
C ALA A 179 5.57 -13.99 1.11
N GLU A 180 4.79 -14.05 0.04
CA GLU A 180 4.64 -12.94 -0.91
C GLU A 180 3.82 -11.80 -0.30
N GLN A 181 2.69 -12.12 0.34
CA GLN A 181 1.86 -11.12 1.03
C GLN A 181 2.61 -10.48 2.20
N VAL A 182 3.35 -11.28 2.99
CA VAL A 182 4.21 -10.77 4.06
C VAL A 182 5.18 -9.72 3.50
N ARG A 183 5.85 -10.01 2.37
CA ARG A 183 6.78 -9.06 1.74
C ARG A 183 6.05 -7.80 1.26
N ALA A 184 4.97 -7.96 0.50
CA ALA A 184 4.21 -6.84 -0.06
C ALA A 184 3.75 -5.89 1.05
N PHE A 185 3.05 -6.41 2.07
CA PHE A 185 2.54 -5.60 3.17
C PHE A 185 3.64 -4.98 4.04
N THR A 186 4.77 -5.67 4.23
CA THR A 186 5.92 -5.09 4.94
C THR A 186 6.48 -3.87 4.20
N PHE A 187 6.63 -3.95 2.87
CA PHE A 187 7.15 -2.83 2.09
C PHE A 187 6.17 -1.66 2.01
N ILE A 188 4.86 -1.95 1.87
CA ILE A 188 3.83 -0.90 1.90
C ILE A 188 3.82 -0.21 3.26
N ALA A 189 3.81 -0.96 4.38
CA ALA A 189 3.86 -0.41 5.73
C ALA A 189 5.08 0.50 5.96
N ALA A 190 6.25 0.08 5.46
CA ALA A 190 7.47 0.86 5.55
C ALA A 190 7.39 2.15 4.72
N SER A 191 6.81 2.09 3.52
CA SER A 191 6.60 3.28 2.68
C SER A 191 5.67 4.28 3.35
N GLU A 192 4.51 3.85 3.82
CA GLU A 192 3.52 4.71 4.51
C GLU A 192 4.10 5.33 5.79
N SER A 193 4.88 4.56 6.55
CA SER A 193 5.63 5.07 7.70
C SER A 193 6.61 6.18 7.30
N SER A 194 7.20 6.09 6.11
CA SER A 194 8.15 7.09 5.59
C SER A 194 7.48 8.37 5.08
N HIS A 195 6.20 8.31 4.71
CA HIS A 195 5.43 9.50 4.32
C HIS A 195 5.13 10.42 5.51
N VAL A 196 4.98 9.86 6.71
CA VAL A 196 4.67 10.63 7.93
C VAL A 196 5.67 11.78 8.19
N PRO A 197 7.01 11.56 8.22
CA PRO A 197 7.95 12.67 8.36
C PRO A 197 7.91 13.64 7.16
N GLU A 198 7.74 13.16 5.92
CA GLU A 198 7.62 14.02 4.74
C GLU A 198 6.40 14.96 4.83
N LEU A 199 5.24 14.43 5.22
CA LEU A 199 4.03 15.23 5.45
C LEU A 199 4.20 16.22 6.60
N ARG A 200 4.95 15.89 7.65
CA ARG A 200 5.26 16.83 8.74
C ARG A 200 6.09 18.00 8.24
N ASP A 201 7.03 17.76 7.34
CA ASP A 201 7.83 18.81 6.71
C ASP A 201 6.97 19.70 5.82
N ILE A 202 6.12 19.11 4.97
CA ILE A 202 5.16 19.85 4.13
C ILE A 202 4.26 20.73 5.01
N ARG A 203 3.65 20.16 6.05
CA ARG A 203 2.79 20.89 7.01
C ARG A 203 3.51 22.07 7.67
N SER A 204 4.79 21.92 7.96
CA SER A 204 5.60 22.98 8.56
C SER A 204 5.92 24.13 7.60
N GLY A 205 5.90 23.86 6.29
CA GLY A 205 6.01 24.85 5.21
C GLY A 205 4.74 25.68 5.01
N VAL A 206 3.55 25.08 5.20
CA VAL A 206 2.25 25.74 4.97
C VAL A 206 1.97 26.92 5.92
N SER A 207 2.57 26.97 7.11
CA SER A 207 2.36 28.07 8.07
C SER A 207 3.23 29.31 7.87
N ARG A 208 4.07 29.34 6.82
CA ARG A 208 5.02 30.44 6.58
C ARG A 208 4.61 31.39 5.44
N SER A 209 3.41 31.23 4.90
CA SER A 209 2.84 32.05 3.84
C SER A 209 1.84 33.07 4.38
#